data_AF-A0A918Z576-F1
#
_entry.id   AF-A0A918Z576-F1
#
_cell.length_a   1.000
_cell.length_b   1.000
_cell.length_c   1.000
_cell.angle_alpha   90.00
_cell.angle_beta   90.00
_cell.angle_gamma   90.00
#
_symmetry.space_group_name_H-M   'P 1'
#
loop_
_entity.id
_entity.type
_entity.pdbx_description
1 polymer ?
#
loop_
_entity_poly.entity_id
_entity_poly.type
_entity_poly.pdbx_seq_one_letter_code
_entity_poly.pdbx_strand_id
1 'polypeptide(L)'
;MTGKQLTPQNATITTAAIQVQALTIGKKQVTLAVFRQLEDEAIIKPLDAGLAGEPWGRVNYHPDKCADGKEHIHVVWQKGDELRRATVYAPSVAAYKHPTAGLYVEALIAEGLDHRDPRASSAGRADRIQVVKAGREGGVGITRFTHHGVQFHGPVRSDFLTVFHNHYLRRDGGEDLWHRVRHVAGPEATSESIATALPALAYNTSWRQLKDLPQLFIAV
;
A
#
# COMPACT_ATOMS: atom_id res chain seq x y z
N MET A 1 35.37 8.97 37.06
CA MET A 1 34.97 8.53 35.71
C MET A 1 35.99 9.06 34.72
N THR A 2 36.84 8.21 34.17
CA THR A 2 37.86 8.57 33.17
C THR A 2 37.26 8.38 31.77
N GLY A 3 36.90 9.50 31.12
CA GLY A 3 36.46 9.49 29.73
C GLY A 3 37.60 9.04 28.82
N LYS A 4 37.34 8.05 27.96
CA LYS A 4 38.32 7.53 27.00
C LYS A 4 38.65 8.64 26.00
N GLN A 5 39.89 9.11 25.99
CA GLN A 5 40.34 10.21 25.12
C GLN A 5 40.43 9.71 23.67
N LEU A 6 39.66 10.32 22.77
CA LEU A 6 39.78 10.09 21.33
C LEU A 6 41.13 10.67 20.86
N THR A 7 41.91 9.87 20.15
CA THR A 7 43.18 10.24 19.51
C THR A 7 43.08 9.97 18.01
N PRO A 8 43.86 10.65 17.14
CA PRO A 8 43.85 10.37 15.70
C PRO A 8 44.14 8.90 15.35
N GLN A 9 44.84 8.17 16.23
CA GLN A 9 45.15 6.74 16.07
C GLN A 9 43.99 5.79 16.44
N ASN A 10 42.96 6.29 17.15
CA ASN A 10 41.77 5.51 17.52
C ASN A 10 40.48 5.99 16.82
N ALA A 11 40.60 6.96 15.91
CA ALA A 11 39.54 7.40 15.01
C ALA A 11 39.64 6.66 13.67
N THR A 12 38.63 5.86 13.34
CA THR A 12 38.49 5.25 12.01
C THR A 12 37.67 6.16 11.12
N ILE A 13 38.24 6.61 9.99
CA ILE A 13 37.51 7.34 8.97
C ILE A 13 36.97 6.33 7.96
N THR A 14 35.65 6.12 7.97
CA THR A 14 34.96 5.34 6.94
C THR A 14 34.46 6.28 5.87
N THR A 15 35.11 6.31 4.70
CA THR A 15 34.63 7.05 3.54
C THR A 15 33.65 6.20 2.73
N ALA A 16 32.49 6.76 2.39
CA ALA A 16 31.54 6.15 1.47
C ALA A 16 31.63 6.85 0.12
N ALA A 17 31.81 6.09 -0.97
CA ALA A 17 31.67 6.60 -2.33
C ALA A 17 30.17 6.66 -2.68
N ILE A 18 29.69 7.82 -3.13
CA ILE A 18 28.27 8.05 -3.47
C ILE A 18 28.20 8.53 -4.92
N GLN A 19 27.37 7.86 -5.73
CA GLN A 19 27.02 8.34 -7.06
C GLN A 19 25.82 9.29 -6.97
N VAL A 20 25.98 10.52 -7.46
CA VAL A 20 24.87 11.49 -7.55
C VAL A 20 24.32 11.45 -8.98
N GLN A 21 23.03 11.14 -9.12
CA GLN A 21 22.33 11.19 -10.40
C GLN A 21 21.43 12.43 -10.43
N ALA A 22 21.50 13.21 -11.49
CA ALA A 22 20.69 14.40 -11.69
C ALA A 22 19.63 14.16 -12.77
N LEU A 23 18.40 14.59 -12.50
CA LEU A 23 17.33 14.56 -13.49
C LEU A 23 17.55 15.68 -14.51
N THR A 24 17.52 15.37 -15.82
CA THR A 24 17.64 16.35 -16.89
C THR A 24 16.45 16.29 -17.84
N ILE A 25 16.04 17.46 -18.35
CA ILE A 25 15.11 17.59 -19.48
C ILE A 25 15.89 18.25 -20.61
N GLY A 26 16.15 17.49 -21.67
CA GLY A 26 17.12 17.88 -22.69
C GLY A 26 18.52 18.06 -22.09
N LYS A 27 19.07 19.28 -22.19
CA LYS A 27 20.40 19.62 -21.66
C LYS A 27 20.37 20.37 -20.32
N LYS A 28 19.19 20.55 -19.73
CA LYS A 28 19.01 21.33 -18.49
C LYS A 28 18.70 20.41 -17.33
N GLN A 29 19.36 20.63 -16.21
CA GLN A 29 19.04 19.96 -14.96
C GLN A 29 17.67 20.44 -14.44
N VAL A 30 16.88 19.51 -13.93
CA VAL A 30 15.60 19.82 -13.29
C VAL A 30 15.85 20.51 -11.95
N THR A 31 15.22 21.67 -11.79
CA THR A 31 15.22 22.44 -10.55
C THR A 31 14.04 22.04 -9.67
N LEU A 32 14.08 22.44 -8.41
CA LEU A 32 12.97 22.24 -7.48
C LEU A 32 11.66 22.88 -7.96
N ALA A 33 11.75 24.03 -8.62
CA ALA A 33 10.59 24.71 -9.20
C ALA A 33 9.91 23.88 -10.29
N VAL A 34 10.69 23.25 -11.16
CA VAL A 34 10.17 22.36 -12.22
C VAL A 34 9.59 21.08 -11.61
N PHE A 35 10.28 20.47 -10.64
CA PHE A 35 9.77 19.28 -9.96
C PHE A 35 8.38 19.51 -9.33
N ARG A 36 8.16 20.67 -8.69
CA ARG A 36 6.87 21.01 -8.07
C ARG A 36 5.73 21.18 -9.08
N GLN A 37 6.04 21.39 -10.36
CA GLN A 37 5.04 21.50 -11.42
C GLN A 37 4.64 20.13 -11.99
N LEU A 38 5.38 19.05 -11.67
CA LEU A 38 4.99 17.71 -12.10
C LEU A 38 3.66 17.30 -11.47
N GLU A 39 2.75 16.81 -12.30
CA GLU A 39 1.45 16.29 -11.88
C GLU A 39 1.65 15.06 -10.99
N ASP A 40 0.93 15.01 -9.87
CA ASP A 40 0.90 13.87 -8.96
C ASP A 40 -0.08 12.83 -9.49
N GLU A 41 0.44 11.67 -9.90
CA GLU A 41 -0.35 10.58 -10.44
C GLU A 41 0.20 9.24 -9.95
N ALA A 42 -0.69 8.32 -9.58
CA ALA A 42 -0.31 7.01 -9.08
C ALA A 42 0.42 6.20 -10.16
N ILE A 43 1.65 5.76 -9.85
CA ILE A 43 2.40 4.85 -10.73
C ILE A 43 1.96 3.39 -10.59
N ILE A 44 1.47 2.96 -9.42
CA ILE A 44 0.97 1.59 -9.24
C ILE A 44 -0.50 1.54 -9.64
N LYS A 45 -0.83 0.74 -10.65
CA LYS A 45 -2.19 0.57 -11.15
C LYS A 45 -3.10 -0.07 -10.09
N PRO A 46 -4.36 0.39 -9.93
CA PRO A 46 -5.26 -0.16 -8.91
C PRO A 46 -5.77 -1.59 -9.13
N LEU A 47 -5.65 -2.17 -10.34
CA LEU A 47 -6.24 -3.48 -10.66
C LEU A 47 -5.23 -4.63 -10.60
N ASP A 48 -4.06 -4.46 -11.20
CA ASP A 48 -3.03 -5.52 -11.32
C ASP A 48 -1.79 -5.23 -10.47
N ALA A 49 -1.75 -4.07 -9.80
CA ALA A 49 -0.59 -3.53 -9.11
C ALA A 49 0.69 -3.43 -9.96
N GLY A 50 0.57 -3.42 -11.29
CA GLY A 50 1.66 -3.16 -12.20
C GLY A 50 2.01 -1.67 -12.26
N LEU A 51 3.15 -1.34 -12.87
CA LEU A 51 3.55 0.05 -13.11
C LEU A 51 2.80 0.65 -14.30
N ALA A 52 2.35 1.89 -14.16
CA ALA A 52 1.63 2.67 -15.17
C ALA A 52 2.55 3.30 -16.22
N GLY A 53 3.85 3.30 -15.98
CA GLY A 53 4.86 3.87 -16.86
C GLY A 53 6.28 3.59 -16.35
N GLU A 54 7.27 4.24 -16.96
CA GLU A 54 8.68 3.99 -16.68
C GLU A 54 9.14 4.79 -15.46
N PRO A 55 9.62 4.16 -14.38
CA PRO A 55 10.17 4.86 -13.23
C PRO A 55 11.60 5.35 -13.52
N TRP A 56 11.86 6.64 -13.32
CA TRP A 56 13.18 7.23 -13.53
C TRP A 56 14.03 7.21 -12.27
N GLY A 57 13.41 7.41 -11.11
CA GLY A 57 14.14 7.38 -9.85
C GLY A 57 13.36 7.92 -8.65
N ARG A 58 13.95 7.78 -7.47
CA ARG A 58 13.39 8.29 -6.21
C ARG A 58 13.89 9.69 -5.92
N VAL A 59 13.05 10.53 -5.32
CA VAL A 59 13.46 11.86 -4.85
C VAL A 59 13.28 11.95 -3.34
N ASN A 60 14.24 12.56 -2.65
CA ASN A 60 14.15 12.79 -1.20
C ASN A 60 13.62 14.20 -0.92
N TYR A 61 12.48 14.54 -1.51
CA TYR A 61 11.79 15.81 -1.31
C TYR A 61 10.30 15.56 -1.09
N HIS A 62 9.75 16.16 -0.04
CA HIS A 62 8.37 15.96 0.41
C HIS A 62 7.54 17.22 0.11
N PRO A 63 7.03 17.39 -1.13
CA PRO A 63 6.26 18.58 -1.50
C PRO A 63 5.03 18.76 -0.60
N ASP A 64 4.43 17.66 -0.16
CA ASP A 64 3.19 17.63 0.60
C ASP A 64 3.41 17.51 2.12
N LYS A 65 4.63 17.85 2.61
CA LYS A 65 5.03 17.81 4.03
C LYS A 65 4.82 16.46 4.71
N CYS A 66 4.95 15.37 3.96
CA CYS A 66 4.72 14.01 4.43
C CYS A 66 5.94 13.36 5.12
N ALA A 67 6.99 14.12 5.47
CA ALA A 67 8.23 13.56 6.05
C ALA A 67 7.99 12.71 7.31
N ASP A 68 7.05 13.11 8.17
CA ASP A 68 6.65 12.38 9.38
C ASP A 68 5.46 11.41 9.14
N GLY A 69 5.12 11.17 7.88
CA GLY A 69 4.01 10.32 7.48
C GLY A 69 4.30 8.82 7.60
N LYS A 70 3.30 8.01 7.22
CA LYS A 70 3.47 6.56 7.01
C LYS A 70 4.63 6.29 6.05
N GLU A 71 5.35 5.16 6.19
CA GLU A 71 6.45 4.81 5.28
C GLU A 71 6.04 4.88 3.80
N HIS A 72 6.73 5.71 3.02
CA HIS A 72 6.45 5.95 1.60
C HIS A 72 7.73 6.41 0.88
N ILE A 73 7.71 6.40 -0.45
CA ILE A 73 8.74 6.94 -1.33
C ILE A 73 8.10 7.90 -2.34
N HIS A 74 8.88 8.90 -2.77
CA HIS A 74 8.52 9.78 -3.87
C HIS A 74 9.27 9.33 -5.12
N VAL A 75 8.55 9.14 -6.22
CA VAL A 75 9.09 8.63 -7.48
C VAL A 75 8.80 9.63 -8.59
N VAL A 76 9.79 9.90 -9.43
CA VAL A 76 9.58 10.53 -10.74
C VAL A 76 9.46 9.42 -11.77
N TRP A 77 8.44 9.50 -12.61
CA TRP A 77 8.16 8.50 -13.63
C TRP A 77 7.58 9.13 -14.89
N GLN A 78 7.59 8.36 -15.98
CA GLN A 78 7.17 8.81 -17.29
C GLN A 78 5.92 8.07 -17.76
N LYS A 79 4.92 8.85 -18.18
CA LYS A 79 3.69 8.38 -18.82
C LYS A 79 3.65 8.92 -20.26
N GLY A 80 3.98 8.08 -21.24
CA GLY A 80 4.16 8.55 -22.62
C GLY A 80 5.26 9.62 -22.67
N ASP A 81 4.93 10.83 -23.10
CA ASP A 81 5.88 11.95 -23.20
C ASP A 81 5.86 12.89 -21.98
N GLU A 82 5.10 12.56 -20.94
CA GLU A 82 4.91 13.41 -19.76
C GLU A 82 5.67 12.85 -18.55
N LEU A 83 6.35 13.74 -17.83
CA LEU A 83 6.90 13.43 -16.52
C LEU A 83 5.84 13.66 -15.44
N ARG A 84 5.76 12.70 -14.53
CA ARG A 84 4.85 12.66 -13.38
C ARG A 84 5.64 12.45 -12.11
N ARG A 85 5.02 12.80 -10.98
CA ARG A 85 5.47 12.37 -9.65
C ARG A 85 4.44 11.43 -9.04
N ALA A 86 4.88 10.58 -8.14
CA ALA A 86 4.00 9.72 -7.37
C ALA A 86 4.49 9.62 -5.92
N THR A 87 3.56 9.69 -4.97
CA THR A 87 3.78 9.16 -3.62
C THR A 87 3.35 7.70 -3.58
N VAL A 88 4.28 6.80 -3.30
CA VAL A 88 3.99 5.37 -3.17
C VAL A 88 4.21 4.96 -1.72
N TYR A 89 3.24 4.29 -1.11
CA TYR A 89 3.31 3.86 0.28
C TYR A 89 3.84 2.41 0.39
N ALA A 90 4.55 2.13 1.48
CA ALA A 90 5.04 0.78 1.74
C ALA A 90 3.86 -0.21 1.88
N PRO A 91 4.04 -1.49 1.51
CA PRO A 91 2.99 -2.52 1.54
C PRO A 91 2.18 -2.53 2.83
N SER A 92 2.85 -2.43 3.99
CA SER A 92 2.25 -2.49 5.32
C SER A 92 1.30 -1.32 5.64
N VAL A 93 1.38 -0.21 4.88
CA VAL A 93 0.66 1.04 5.15
C VAL A 93 -0.08 1.60 3.94
N ALA A 94 -0.02 0.91 2.80
CA ALA A 94 -0.43 1.36 1.47
C ALA A 94 -1.88 1.80 1.33
N ALA A 95 -2.77 1.29 2.18
CA ALA A 95 -4.20 1.49 2.05
C ALA A 95 -4.71 1.21 0.61
N TYR A 96 -4.18 0.16 -0.02
CA TYR A 96 -4.34 -0.11 -1.45
C TYR A 96 -5.80 -0.47 -1.78
N LYS A 97 -6.44 0.37 -2.59
CA LYS A 97 -7.86 0.23 -2.95
C LYS A 97 -8.02 -0.78 -4.08
N HIS A 98 -8.79 -1.85 -3.85
CA HIS A 98 -9.06 -2.88 -4.87
C HIS A 98 -10.55 -3.28 -4.88
N PRO A 99 -11.19 -3.49 -6.04
CA PRO A 99 -12.61 -3.84 -6.11
C PRO A 99 -12.96 -5.14 -5.39
N THR A 100 -12.09 -6.14 -5.42
CA THR A 100 -12.32 -7.44 -4.74
C THR A 100 -12.02 -7.41 -3.25
N ALA A 101 -11.41 -6.35 -2.72
CA ALA A 101 -11.07 -6.27 -1.30
C ALA A 101 -12.32 -6.36 -0.41
N GLY A 102 -13.41 -5.70 -0.78
CA GLY A 102 -14.68 -5.81 -0.05
C GLY A 102 -15.30 -7.21 -0.10
N LEU A 103 -15.30 -7.81 -1.30
CA LEU A 103 -15.83 -9.17 -1.52
C LEU A 103 -15.06 -10.21 -0.71
N TYR A 104 -13.74 -10.08 -0.61
CA TYR A 104 -12.93 -10.99 0.18
C TYR A 104 -13.31 -10.97 1.66
N VAL A 105 -13.50 -9.77 2.24
CA VAL A 105 -13.91 -9.68 3.65
C VAL A 105 -15.33 -10.22 3.85
N GLU A 106 -16.25 -9.96 2.92
CA GLU A 106 -17.60 -10.54 2.96
C GLU A 106 -17.56 -12.09 2.91
N ALA A 107 -16.71 -12.68 2.07
CA ALA A 107 -16.53 -14.14 1.99
C ALA A 107 -16.01 -14.74 3.30
N LEU A 108 -14.98 -14.12 3.90
CA LEU A 108 -14.42 -14.59 5.17
C LEU A 108 -15.43 -14.56 6.31
N ILE A 109 -16.29 -13.55 6.37
CA ILE A 109 -17.36 -13.47 7.36
C ILE A 109 -18.40 -14.56 7.11
N ALA A 110 -18.74 -14.84 5.84
CA ALA A 110 -19.65 -15.92 5.49
C ALA A 110 -19.10 -17.29 5.92
N GLU A 111 -17.77 -17.45 5.96
CA GLU A 111 -17.07 -18.61 6.52
C GLU A 111 -16.97 -18.61 8.06
N GLY A 112 -17.45 -17.55 8.72
CA GLY A 112 -17.48 -17.45 10.18
C GLY A 112 -16.31 -16.70 10.81
N LEU A 113 -15.60 -15.83 10.06
CA LEU A 113 -14.59 -14.94 10.65
C LEU A 113 -15.22 -14.06 11.74
N ASP A 114 -14.82 -14.29 12.99
CA ASP A 114 -15.21 -13.48 14.15
C ASP A 114 -14.21 -12.32 14.35
N HIS A 115 -14.73 -11.09 14.46
CA HIS A 115 -13.95 -9.87 14.71
C HIS A 115 -13.28 -9.83 16.08
N ARG A 116 -13.67 -10.73 16.99
CA ARG A 116 -13.05 -10.94 18.31
C ARG A 116 -11.96 -12.01 18.28
N ASP A 117 -11.73 -12.69 17.16
CA ASP A 117 -10.64 -13.66 17.04
C ASP A 117 -9.31 -12.96 17.38
N PRO A 118 -8.54 -13.43 18.36
CA PRO A 118 -7.19 -12.96 18.61
C PRO A 118 -6.29 -13.03 17.37
N ARG A 119 -6.62 -13.84 16.36
CA ARG A 119 -5.97 -13.86 15.03
C ARG A 119 -6.35 -12.66 14.16
N ALA A 120 -7.55 -12.11 14.33
CA ALA A 120 -7.99 -10.88 13.67
C ALA A 120 -7.31 -9.64 14.27
N SER A 121 -6.89 -9.67 15.54
CA SER A 121 -6.31 -8.53 16.24
C SER A 121 -4.81 -8.66 16.59
N SER A 122 -4.23 -9.85 16.71
CA SER A 122 -2.86 -10.04 17.23
C SER A 122 -2.04 -11.16 16.55
N ALA A 123 -0.92 -10.74 15.96
CA ALA A 123 0.39 -11.42 15.85
C ALA A 123 0.53 -12.80 15.15
N GLY A 124 1.24 -12.80 14.01
CA GLY A 124 2.30 -13.82 13.80
C GLY A 124 2.31 -14.67 12.53
N ARG A 125 1.39 -14.51 11.56
CA ARG A 125 1.46 -15.23 10.26
C ARG A 125 1.34 -14.27 9.07
N ALA A 126 1.86 -14.72 7.93
CA ALA A 126 2.03 -13.95 6.69
C ALA A 126 0.71 -13.40 6.09
N ASP A 127 -0.44 -13.92 6.53
CA ASP A 127 -1.77 -13.46 6.13
C ASP A 127 -2.55 -12.99 7.37
N ARG A 128 -2.56 -11.67 7.61
CA ARG A 128 -3.16 -11.05 8.79
C ARG A 128 -4.39 -10.21 8.42
N ILE A 129 -5.59 -10.78 8.58
CA ILE A 129 -6.83 -10.02 8.34
C ILE A 129 -7.17 -9.20 9.60
N GLN A 130 -6.73 -7.95 9.64
CA GLN A 130 -7.19 -6.97 10.64
C GLN A 130 -8.33 -6.15 10.06
N VAL A 131 -9.58 -6.51 10.33
CA VAL A 131 -10.73 -5.69 9.93
C VAL A 131 -10.81 -4.46 10.85
N VAL A 132 -10.26 -3.32 10.38
CA VAL A 132 -10.33 -2.04 11.13
C VAL A 132 -11.59 -1.28 10.74
N LYS A 133 -12.34 -0.85 11.76
CA LYS A 133 -13.66 -0.17 11.71
C LYS A 133 -13.76 0.91 10.63
N ALA A 134 -14.87 0.88 9.89
CA ALA A 134 -15.30 1.93 8.98
C ALA A 134 -15.62 3.22 9.76
N GLY A 135 -14.99 4.34 9.40
CA GLY A 135 -15.51 5.66 9.74
C GLY A 135 -16.85 5.85 9.03
N ARG A 136 -17.88 6.30 9.76
CA ARG A 136 -19.20 6.58 9.21
C ARG A 136 -19.11 7.79 8.26
N GLU A 137 -18.94 7.57 6.97
CA GLU A 137 -19.23 8.59 5.95
C GLU A 137 -20.11 7.96 4.85
N GLY A 138 -21.36 8.42 4.73
CA GLY A 138 -22.19 8.20 3.53
C GLY A 138 -22.89 6.85 3.34
N GLY A 139 -22.88 5.93 4.32
CA GLY A 139 -23.65 4.67 4.26
C GLY A 139 -22.94 3.49 3.59
N VAL A 140 -21.71 3.69 3.08
CA VAL A 140 -20.82 2.61 2.62
C VAL A 140 -19.77 2.39 3.70
N GLY A 141 -19.67 1.18 4.24
CA GLY A 141 -18.59 0.85 5.17
C GLY A 141 -17.26 0.74 4.42
N ILE A 142 -16.13 0.96 5.10
CA ILE A 142 -14.80 0.71 4.55
C ILE A 142 -14.11 -0.28 5.47
N THR A 143 -13.53 -1.33 4.90
CA THR A 143 -12.67 -2.26 5.62
C THR A 143 -11.22 -2.05 5.25
N ARG A 144 -10.34 -2.25 6.23
CA ARG A 144 -8.91 -2.42 6.03
C ARG A 144 -8.58 -3.87 6.37
N PHE A 145 -7.59 -4.48 5.73
CA PHE A 145 -7.02 -5.77 6.14
C PHE A 145 -5.63 -5.92 5.53
N THR A 146 -4.83 -6.90 5.99
CA THR A 146 -3.52 -7.21 5.39
C THR A 146 -3.56 -8.58 4.74
N HIS A 147 -3.13 -8.68 3.50
CA HIS A 147 -3.00 -9.95 2.78
C HIS A 147 -1.62 -9.98 2.12
N HIS A 148 -0.83 -11.04 2.38
CA HIS A 148 0.57 -11.14 1.96
C HIS A 148 1.40 -9.86 2.21
N GLY A 149 1.25 -9.27 3.39
CA GLY A 149 1.97 -8.06 3.82
C GLY A 149 1.49 -6.73 3.22
N VAL A 150 0.50 -6.75 2.32
CA VAL A 150 -0.10 -5.53 1.73
C VAL A 150 -1.38 -5.17 2.46
N GLN A 151 -1.50 -3.92 2.89
CA GLN A 151 -2.73 -3.38 3.48
C GLN A 151 -3.71 -2.98 2.37
N PHE A 152 -4.81 -3.72 2.27
CA PHE A 152 -5.90 -3.45 1.34
C PHE A 152 -7.01 -2.65 2.00
N HIS A 153 -7.66 -1.81 1.19
CA HIS A 153 -8.86 -1.06 1.51
C HIS A 153 -9.96 -1.39 0.52
N GLY A 154 -11.17 -1.65 1.01
CA GLY A 154 -12.32 -1.95 0.16
C GLY A 154 -13.61 -1.38 0.74
N PRO A 155 -14.56 -0.98 -0.12
CA PRO A 155 -15.91 -0.72 0.33
C PRO A 155 -16.56 -2.03 0.77
N VAL A 156 -17.36 -1.97 1.83
CA VAL A 156 -18.25 -3.05 2.26
C VAL A 156 -19.66 -2.50 2.39
N ARG A 157 -20.65 -3.36 2.16
CA ARG A 157 -22.05 -2.95 2.19
C ARG A 157 -22.47 -2.52 3.61
N SER A 158 -23.50 -1.70 3.75
CA SER A 158 -24.04 -1.32 5.07
C SER A 158 -24.48 -2.55 5.88
N ASP A 159 -25.07 -3.52 5.20
CA ASP A 159 -25.61 -4.74 5.80
C ASP A 159 -24.49 -5.64 6.35
N PHE A 160 -23.28 -5.55 5.76
CA PHE A 160 -22.07 -6.14 6.32
C PHE A 160 -21.78 -5.57 7.71
N LEU A 161 -21.97 -4.27 7.94
CA LEU A 161 -21.73 -3.68 9.26
C LEU A 161 -22.71 -4.26 10.27
N THR A 162 -23.99 -4.39 9.91
CA THR A 162 -25.00 -4.97 10.81
C THR A 162 -24.66 -6.42 11.20
N VAL A 163 -24.26 -7.23 10.23
CA VAL A 163 -23.87 -8.63 10.45
C VAL A 163 -22.59 -8.75 11.28
N PHE A 164 -21.57 -7.96 10.95
CA PHE A 164 -20.30 -7.94 11.66
C PHE A 164 -20.45 -7.53 13.14
N HIS A 165 -21.38 -6.60 13.44
CA HIS A 165 -21.64 -6.16 14.81
C HIS A 165 -22.55 -7.13 15.59
N ASN A 166 -23.34 -7.95 14.91
CA ASN A 166 -24.21 -8.93 15.56
C ASN A 166 -23.44 -10.22 15.85
N HIS A 167 -23.16 -10.47 17.14
CA HIS A 167 -22.37 -11.58 17.68
C HIS A 167 -22.94 -12.99 17.46
N TYR A 168 -24.04 -13.09 16.72
CA TYR A 168 -24.70 -14.33 16.37
C TYR A 168 -25.02 -14.27 14.89
N LEU A 169 -24.02 -14.50 14.06
CA LEU A 169 -24.30 -15.03 12.74
C LEU A 169 -24.97 -16.38 12.95
N ARG A 170 -26.32 -16.39 12.94
CA ARG A 170 -27.05 -17.64 12.74
C ARG A 170 -26.51 -18.26 11.46
N ARG A 171 -26.36 -19.58 11.45
CA ARG A 171 -25.89 -20.36 10.29
C ARG A 171 -26.55 -19.90 8.97
N ASP A 172 -27.81 -19.54 9.06
CA ASP A 172 -28.69 -19.04 8.00
C ASP A 172 -28.19 -17.72 7.37
N GLY A 173 -27.60 -16.81 8.16
CA GLY A 173 -27.07 -15.53 7.68
C GLY A 173 -25.75 -15.64 6.92
N GLY A 174 -24.98 -16.71 7.15
CA GLY A 174 -23.74 -16.99 6.42
C GLY A 174 -24.01 -17.44 4.98
N GLU A 175 -25.00 -18.32 4.78
CA GLU A 175 -25.40 -18.79 3.44
C GLU A 175 -25.98 -17.64 2.58
N ASP A 176 -26.79 -16.77 3.18
CA ASP A 176 -27.29 -15.57 2.47
C ASP A 176 -26.15 -14.64 2.02
N LEU A 177 -25.10 -14.51 2.84
CA LEU A 177 -23.93 -13.73 2.49
C LEU A 177 -23.13 -14.41 1.37
N TRP A 178 -22.96 -15.73 1.44
CA TRP A 178 -22.34 -16.51 0.37
C TRP A 178 -23.08 -16.41 -0.95
N HIS A 179 -24.42 -16.46 -0.94
CA HIS A 179 -25.23 -16.28 -2.13
C HIS A 179 -24.95 -14.91 -2.79
N ARG A 180 -24.80 -13.84 -2.00
CA ARG A 180 -24.46 -12.51 -2.51
C ARG A 180 -23.04 -12.42 -3.05
N VAL A 181 -22.07 -13.00 -2.33
CA VAL A 181 -20.67 -13.06 -2.79
C VAL A 181 -20.60 -13.78 -4.13
N ARG A 182 -21.23 -14.95 -4.24
CA ARG A 182 -21.27 -15.76 -5.46
C ARG A 182 -22.05 -15.11 -6.60
N HIS A 183 -23.05 -14.29 -6.31
CA HIS A 183 -23.72 -13.48 -7.32
C HIS A 183 -22.76 -12.51 -8.04
N VAL A 184 -21.74 -12.00 -7.33
CA VAL A 184 -20.77 -11.04 -7.88
C VAL A 184 -19.51 -11.75 -8.39
N ALA A 185 -18.98 -12.71 -7.63
CA ALA A 185 -17.70 -13.39 -7.89
C ALA A 185 -17.86 -14.68 -8.72
N GLY A 186 -19.09 -15.14 -8.96
CA GLY A 186 -19.40 -16.38 -9.66
C GLY A 186 -19.86 -17.51 -8.71
N PRO A 187 -20.64 -18.48 -9.20
CA PRO A 187 -21.27 -19.52 -8.39
C PRO A 187 -20.27 -20.40 -7.62
N GLU A 188 -19.09 -20.62 -8.19
CA GLU A 188 -18.03 -21.44 -7.60
C GLU A 188 -17.04 -20.64 -6.74
N ALA A 189 -17.33 -19.36 -6.46
CA ALA A 189 -16.43 -18.51 -5.70
C ALA A 189 -16.20 -19.04 -4.28
N THR A 190 -14.93 -19.07 -3.88
CA THR A 190 -14.45 -19.34 -2.51
C THR A 190 -13.68 -18.12 -1.99
N SER A 191 -13.41 -18.06 -0.69
CA SER A 191 -12.57 -16.99 -0.13
C SER A 191 -11.18 -16.99 -0.77
N GLU A 192 -10.61 -18.18 -1.01
CA GLU A 192 -9.32 -18.39 -1.66
C GLU A 192 -9.31 -17.93 -3.12
N SER A 193 -10.36 -18.23 -3.90
CA SER A 193 -10.45 -17.78 -5.30
C SER A 193 -10.53 -16.26 -5.38
N ILE A 194 -11.23 -15.62 -4.44
CA ILE A 194 -11.32 -14.16 -4.35
C ILE A 194 -9.99 -13.57 -3.86
N ALA A 195 -9.32 -14.20 -2.90
CA ALA A 195 -8.00 -13.78 -2.41
C ALA A 195 -6.96 -13.77 -3.52
N THR A 196 -6.99 -14.78 -4.39
CA THR A 196 -6.08 -14.90 -5.56
C THR A 196 -6.22 -13.72 -6.52
N ALA A 197 -7.38 -13.05 -6.56
CA ALA A 197 -7.58 -11.85 -7.36
C ALA A 197 -7.03 -10.57 -6.72
N LEU A 198 -6.51 -10.61 -5.49
CA LEU A 198 -5.83 -9.49 -4.85
C LEU A 198 -4.36 -9.44 -5.30
N PRO A 199 -3.88 -8.35 -5.92
CA PRO A 199 -2.55 -8.30 -6.52
C PRO A 199 -1.44 -8.03 -5.47
N ALA A 200 -1.46 -8.72 -4.33
CA ALA A 200 -0.54 -8.46 -3.22
C ALA A 200 0.93 -8.74 -3.57
N LEU A 201 1.19 -9.83 -4.30
CA LEU A 201 2.53 -10.16 -4.77
C LEU A 201 3.02 -9.12 -5.78
N ALA A 202 2.16 -8.74 -6.75
CA ALA A 202 2.48 -7.71 -7.73
C ALA A 202 2.76 -6.35 -7.08
N TYR A 203 1.99 -5.95 -6.06
CA TYR A 203 2.24 -4.73 -5.30
C TYR A 203 3.60 -4.77 -4.60
N ASN A 204 3.94 -5.87 -3.93
CA ASN A 204 5.25 -6.04 -3.30
C ASN A 204 6.40 -5.97 -4.32
N THR A 205 6.21 -6.57 -5.51
CA THR A 205 7.20 -6.52 -6.60
C THR A 205 7.39 -5.09 -7.10
N SER A 206 6.31 -4.39 -7.43
CA SER A 206 6.34 -2.99 -7.85
C SER A 206 6.97 -2.10 -6.77
N TRP A 207 6.59 -2.28 -5.50
CA TRP A 207 7.20 -1.54 -4.39
C TRP A 207 8.72 -1.73 -4.30
N ARG A 208 9.22 -2.97 -4.38
CA ARG A 208 10.67 -3.25 -4.34
C ARG A 208 11.38 -2.64 -5.54
N GLN A 209 10.83 -2.81 -6.74
CA GLN A 209 11.39 -2.21 -7.95
C GLN A 209 11.54 -0.69 -7.79
N LEU A 210 10.52 -0.01 -7.24
CA LEU A 210 10.57 1.43 -7.00
C LEU A 210 11.50 1.82 -5.86
N LYS A 211 11.59 1.00 -4.80
CA LYS A 211 12.48 1.24 -3.65
C LYS A 211 13.96 1.11 -4.03
N ASP A 212 14.28 0.22 -4.96
CA ASP A 212 15.65 -0.05 -5.40
C ASP A 212 16.13 0.91 -6.50
N LEU A 213 15.26 1.80 -6.99
CA LEU A 213 15.63 2.85 -7.92
C LEU A 213 16.75 3.76 -7.37
N PRO A 214 17.57 4.36 -8.24
CA PRO A 214 18.53 5.37 -7.85
C PRO A 214 17.82 6.59 -7.23
N GLN A 215 18.52 7.25 -6.31
CA GLN A 215 18.08 8.53 -5.79
C GLN A 215 18.50 9.65 -6.76
N LEU A 216 17.52 10.41 -7.23
CA LEU A 216 17.69 11.59 -8.07
C LEU A 216 17.88 12.82 -7.19
N PHE A 217 18.89 13.61 -7.54
CA PHE A 217 19.15 14.90 -6.96
C PHE A 217 18.45 15.99 -7.79
N ILE A 218 17.67 16.82 -7.10
CA ILE A 218 17.01 17.98 -7.68
C ILE A 218 17.83 19.22 -7.28
N ALA A 219 18.23 20.02 -8.27
CA ALA A 219 18.96 21.26 -7.99
C ALA A 219 18.05 22.27 -7.25
N VAL A 220 18.59 22.87 -6.19
CA VAL A 220 17.95 23.95 -5.43
C VAL A 220 18.31 25.29 -6.05
#